data_AF-C3ZPX1-F1
#
_entry.id   AF-C3ZPX1-F1
#
_cell.length_a   1.000
_cell.length_b   1.000
_cell.length_c   1.000
_cell.angle_alpha   90.00
_cell.angle_beta   90.00
_cell.angle_gamma   90.00
#
_symmetry.space_group_name_H-M   'P 1'
#
loop_
_entity.id
_entity.type
_entity.pdbx_description
1 polymer ?
#
loop_
_entity_poly.entity_id
_entity_poly.type
_entity_poly.pdbx_seq_one_letter_code
_entity_poly.pdbx_strand_id
1 'polypeptide(L)'
;MATVAEKLRELDQSFRAGSDLDVVEKGYMKKLIDAISSEDEILESEALKSLGDLYLHKAKTKKHKAENFKKACALYKELSRHYTNEEEKQVIQRRLNYAEKCKKLAHSQMFANTDIEISGNVTLAVAATLQDMHDKTKMKRQGTAIEGCTQFFVKGIVDGNKCLQVESLKSLGDLYLKKGRVGRDEAAFTKAAGLYRAALDRCEDSDGRETLEHRIKYAEKVKETQLRVGE
;
A
#
# COMPACT_ATOMS: atom_id res chain seq x y z
N MET A 1 -14.56 5.55 18.78
CA MET A 1 -13.69 5.30 17.60
C MET A 1 -12.34 5.91 17.88
N ALA A 2 -11.25 5.16 17.72
CA ALA A 2 -9.90 5.72 17.88
C ALA A 2 -9.64 6.75 16.78
N THR A 3 -9.09 7.90 17.16
CA THR A 3 -8.68 8.95 16.22
C THR A 3 -7.56 8.46 15.31
N VAL A 4 -7.40 9.08 14.14
CA VAL A 4 -6.30 8.76 13.19
C VAL A 4 -4.93 8.85 13.89
N ALA A 5 -4.75 9.86 14.73
CA ALA A 5 -3.54 10.03 15.53
C ALA A 5 -3.29 8.84 16.47
N GLU A 6 -4.32 8.31 17.14
CA GLU A 6 -4.18 7.12 17.98
C GLU A 6 -3.82 5.87 17.18
N LYS A 7 -4.36 5.73 15.96
CA LYS A 7 -4.09 4.56 15.09
C LYS A 7 -2.64 4.47 14.61
N LEU A 8 -1.91 5.60 14.55
CA LEU A 8 -0.51 5.69 14.10
C LEU A 8 0.49 6.04 15.21
N ARG A 9 0.02 6.45 16.40
CA ARG A 9 0.83 6.96 17.52
C ARG A 9 2.07 6.13 17.84
N GLU A 10 1.93 4.81 17.94
CA GLU A 10 3.04 3.92 18.28
C GLU A 10 4.14 3.92 17.21
N LEU A 11 3.74 3.94 15.94
CA LEU A 11 4.67 4.01 14.81
C LEU A 11 5.35 5.38 14.76
N ASP A 12 4.60 6.46 15.01
CA ASP A 12 5.15 7.82 15.04
C ASP A 12 6.15 8.01 16.16
N GLN A 13 5.87 7.44 17.35
CA GLN A 13 6.82 7.43 18.46
C GLN A 13 8.07 6.62 18.12
N SER A 14 7.90 5.42 17.57
CA SER A 14 9.01 4.57 17.13
C SER A 14 9.89 5.26 16.08
N PHE A 15 9.26 5.95 15.13
CA PHE A 15 9.95 6.73 14.11
C PHE A 15 10.75 7.89 14.71
N ARG A 16 10.14 8.67 15.62
CA ARG A 16 10.81 9.79 16.30
C ARG A 16 11.94 9.33 17.22
N ALA A 17 11.82 8.15 17.82
CA ALA A 17 12.83 7.56 18.69
C ALA A 17 14.06 7.04 17.90
N GLY A 18 14.04 7.06 16.57
CA GLY A 18 15.14 6.56 15.74
C GLY A 18 15.25 5.04 15.71
N SER A 19 14.14 4.34 15.96
CA SER A 19 14.07 2.87 15.86
C SER A 19 14.36 2.40 14.43
N ASP A 20 14.45 1.08 14.23
CA ASP A 20 14.70 0.50 12.91
C ASP A 20 13.67 1.01 11.88
N LEU A 21 14.16 1.85 10.96
CA LEU A 21 13.34 2.50 9.94
C LEU A 21 12.70 1.50 8.96
N ASP A 22 13.22 0.28 8.86
CA ASP A 22 12.66 -0.77 8.00
C ASP A 22 11.47 -1.45 8.71
N VAL A 23 11.49 -1.56 10.04
CA VAL A 23 10.33 -1.99 10.85
C VAL A 23 9.23 -0.93 10.80
N VAL A 24 9.58 0.35 10.97
CA VAL A 24 8.64 1.46 10.88
C VAL A 24 8.00 1.55 9.48
N GLU A 25 8.78 1.34 8.42
CA GLU A 25 8.26 1.28 7.03
C GLU A 25 7.18 0.21 6.88
N LYS A 26 7.48 -1.03 7.30
CA LYS A 26 6.50 -2.13 7.26
C LYS A 26 5.25 -1.81 8.08
N GLY A 27 5.42 -1.16 9.22
CA GLY A 27 4.31 -0.71 10.07
C GLY A 27 3.37 0.25 9.37
N TYR A 28 3.90 1.32 8.77
CA TYR A 28 3.07 2.28 8.04
C TYR A 28 2.45 1.67 6.78
N MET A 29 3.19 0.83 6.05
CA MET A 29 2.66 0.08 4.90
C MET A 29 1.46 -0.80 5.29
N LYS A 30 1.54 -1.49 6.43
CA LYS A 30 0.43 -2.28 6.95
C LYS A 30 -0.78 -1.40 7.28
N LYS A 31 -0.55 -0.26 7.94
CA LYS A 31 -1.62 0.70 8.28
C LYS A 31 -2.27 1.31 7.03
N LEU A 32 -1.49 1.55 5.98
CA LEU A 32 -2.00 1.98 4.68
C LEU A 32 -2.98 0.94 4.11
N ILE A 33 -2.60 -0.34 4.08
CA ILE A 33 -3.48 -1.42 3.60
C ILE A 33 -4.70 -1.60 4.51
N ASP A 34 -4.54 -1.45 5.83
CA ASP A 34 -5.68 -1.45 6.77
C ASP A 34 -6.67 -0.34 6.41
N ALA A 35 -6.19 0.90 6.20
CA ALA A 35 -7.00 2.07 5.87
C ALA A 35 -7.76 1.91 4.54
N ILE A 36 -7.05 1.51 3.48
CA ILE A 36 -7.62 1.25 2.15
C ILE A 36 -8.71 0.19 2.27
N SER A 37 -8.46 -0.89 3.01
CA SER A 37 -9.43 -1.97 3.16
C SER A 37 -10.67 -1.61 3.97
N SER A 38 -10.60 -0.55 4.77
CA SER A 38 -11.73 -0.02 5.54
C SER A 38 -12.35 1.22 4.91
N GLU A 39 -11.89 1.63 3.71
CA GLU A 39 -12.34 2.84 3.02
C GLU A 39 -12.18 4.10 3.92
N ASP A 40 -11.15 4.12 4.76
CA ASP A 40 -10.83 5.22 5.69
C ASP A 40 -9.86 6.20 5.00
N GLU A 41 -10.41 7.12 4.20
CA GLU A 41 -9.65 8.07 3.38
C GLU A 41 -8.70 8.95 4.22
N ILE A 42 -9.11 9.32 5.44
CA ILE A 42 -8.32 10.17 6.33
C ILE A 42 -7.10 9.39 6.82
N LEU A 43 -7.29 8.13 7.25
CA LEU A 43 -6.19 7.28 7.68
C LEU A 43 -5.29 6.87 6.51
N GLU A 44 -5.84 6.62 5.32
CA GLU A 44 -5.08 6.34 4.10
C GLU A 44 -4.15 7.53 3.81
N SER A 45 -4.71 8.74 3.86
CA SER A 45 -3.97 9.97 3.64
C SER A 45 -2.85 10.18 4.68
N GLU A 46 -3.15 9.97 5.97
CA GLU A 46 -2.15 10.11 7.02
C GLU A 46 -1.03 9.04 6.91
N ALA A 47 -1.38 7.81 6.54
CA ALA A 47 -0.43 6.72 6.35
C ALA A 47 0.50 6.98 5.15
N LEU A 48 -0.03 7.44 4.02
CA LEU A 48 0.76 7.87 2.86
C LEU A 48 1.69 9.03 3.22
N LYS A 49 1.21 10.00 4.01
CA LYS A 49 1.99 11.17 4.42
C LYS A 49 3.16 10.75 5.31
N SER A 50 2.89 9.86 6.26
CA SER A 50 3.88 9.32 7.18
C SER A 50 4.93 8.46 6.47
N LEU A 51 4.53 7.65 5.47
CA LEU A 51 5.46 6.94 4.59
C LEU A 51 6.34 7.90 3.79
N GLY A 52 5.77 8.98 3.25
CA GLY A 52 6.52 10.03 2.56
C GLY A 52 7.59 10.65 3.46
N ASP A 53 7.22 11.00 4.69
CA ASP A 53 8.13 11.57 5.69
C ASP A 53 9.24 10.59 6.09
N LEU A 54 8.90 9.32 6.24
CA LEU A 54 9.87 8.25 6.51
C LEU A 54 10.89 8.12 5.39
N TYR A 55 10.45 8.09 4.12
CA TYR A 55 11.36 8.05 2.98
C TYR A 55 12.19 9.31 2.87
N LEU A 56 11.62 10.48 3.14
CA LEU A 56 12.37 11.73 3.20
C LEU A 56 13.46 11.69 4.27
N HIS A 57 13.18 11.07 5.42
CA HIS A 57 14.17 10.85 6.48
C HIS A 57 15.25 9.82 6.07
N LYS A 58 14.85 8.70 5.43
CA LYS A 58 15.79 7.71 4.87
C LYS A 58 16.71 8.33 3.82
N ALA A 59 16.20 9.25 3.00
CA ALA A 59 16.99 9.97 1.99
C ALA A 59 18.09 10.86 2.61
N LYS A 60 17.87 11.36 3.83
CA LYS A 60 18.87 12.17 4.55
C LYS A 60 19.98 11.31 5.18
N THR A 61 19.67 10.06 5.55
CA THR A 61 20.49 9.23 6.44
C THR A 61 21.12 8.00 5.77
N LYS A 62 20.55 7.44 4.70
CA LYS A 62 20.99 6.18 4.05
C LYS A 62 21.69 6.40 2.69
N LYS A 63 22.37 5.35 2.18
CA LYS A 63 23.12 5.33 0.89
C LYS A 63 22.27 5.53 -0.38
N HIS A 64 20.94 5.39 -0.32
CA HIS A 64 20.04 5.49 -1.48
C HIS A 64 19.23 6.79 -1.50
N LYS A 65 19.91 7.94 -1.54
CA LYS A 65 19.27 9.26 -1.38
C LYS A 65 18.24 9.54 -2.48
N ALA A 66 18.64 9.40 -3.75
CA ALA A 66 17.80 9.72 -4.91
C ALA A 66 16.52 8.87 -4.95
N GLU A 67 16.63 7.56 -4.71
CA GLU A 67 15.50 6.64 -4.71
C GLU A 67 14.50 6.98 -3.59
N ASN A 68 14.99 7.24 -2.38
CA ASN A 68 14.12 7.63 -1.27
C ASN A 68 13.45 8.99 -1.50
N PHE A 69 14.13 9.95 -2.15
CA PHE A 69 13.48 11.20 -2.59
C PHE A 69 12.41 10.94 -3.65
N LYS A 70 12.66 10.06 -4.65
CA LYS A 70 11.66 9.66 -5.66
C LYS A 70 10.42 9.10 -4.97
N LYS A 71 10.59 8.16 -4.05
CA LYS A 71 9.48 7.56 -3.28
C LYS A 71 8.69 8.60 -2.49
N ALA A 72 9.37 9.47 -1.75
CA ALA A 72 8.72 10.54 -0.98
C ALA A 72 7.90 11.48 -1.88
N CYS A 73 8.49 11.96 -2.98
CA CYS A 73 7.79 12.82 -3.93
C CYS A 73 6.55 12.14 -4.53
N ALA A 74 6.65 10.87 -4.90
CA ALA A 74 5.54 10.17 -5.53
C ALA A 74 4.37 9.97 -4.56
N LEU A 75 4.65 9.64 -3.29
CA LEU A 75 3.63 9.52 -2.24
C LEU A 75 2.93 10.84 -1.95
N TYR A 76 3.68 11.94 -1.87
CA TYR A 76 3.10 13.28 -1.70
C TYR A 76 2.27 13.69 -2.93
N LYS A 77 2.69 13.33 -4.15
CA LYS A 77 1.89 13.58 -5.37
C LYS A 77 0.59 12.80 -5.39
N GLU A 78 0.61 11.53 -4.97
CA GLU A 78 -0.61 10.74 -4.88
C GLU A 78 -1.57 11.34 -3.85
N LEU A 79 -1.07 11.79 -2.69
CA LEU A 79 -1.87 12.52 -1.70
C LEU A 79 -2.53 13.78 -2.22
N SER A 80 -1.81 14.59 -3.00
CA SER A 80 -2.34 15.83 -3.58
C SER A 80 -3.54 15.59 -4.50
N ARG A 81 -3.73 14.37 -5.01
CA ARG A 81 -4.90 14.01 -5.82
C ARG A 81 -6.15 13.75 -4.97
N HIS A 82 -5.98 13.39 -3.70
CA HIS A 82 -7.07 13.03 -2.79
C HIS A 82 -7.52 14.18 -1.89
N TYR A 83 -6.66 15.16 -1.62
CA TYR A 83 -7.06 16.33 -0.82
C TYR A 83 -8.01 17.24 -1.60
N THR A 84 -9.18 17.51 -1.03
CA THR A 84 -10.11 18.55 -1.51
C THR A 84 -9.85 19.90 -0.83
N ASN A 85 -9.32 19.90 0.40
CA ASN A 85 -9.03 21.09 1.20
C ASN A 85 -7.72 21.78 0.78
N GLU A 86 -7.77 23.10 0.56
CA GLU A 86 -6.62 23.91 0.12
C GLU A 86 -5.51 24.03 1.17
N GLU A 87 -5.82 24.00 2.47
CA GLU A 87 -4.79 24.07 3.51
C GLU A 87 -3.95 22.79 3.58
N GLU A 88 -4.61 21.63 3.47
CA GLU A 88 -3.94 20.32 3.44
C GLU A 88 -3.11 20.16 2.16
N LYS A 89 -3.65 20.60 1.01
CA LYS A 89 -2.88 20.69 -0.24
C LYS A 89 -1.63 21.55 -0.08
N GLN A 90 -1.71 22.70 0.58
CA GLN A 90 -0.54 23.56 0.81
C GLN A 90 0.53 22.88 1.67
N VAL A 91 0.14 22.12 2.72
CA VAL A 91 1.09 21.37 3.55
C VAL A 91 1.81 20.31 2.74
N ILE A 92 1.08 19.54 1.94
CA ILE A 92 1.68 18.53 1.06
C ILE A 92 2.53 19.17 -0.04
N GLN A 93 2.07 20.29 -0.63
CA GLN A 93 2.82 21.02 -1.65
C GLN A 93 4.16 21.52 -1.10
N ARG A 94 4.19 22.04 0.14
CA ARG A 94 5.45 22.45 0.79
C ARG A 94 6.39 21.27 0.98
N ARG A 95 5.88 20.12 1.43
CA ARG A 95 6.66 18.87 1.59
C ARG A 95 7.19 18.35 0.25
N LEU A 96 6.35 18.40 -0.79
CA LEU A 96 6.71 18.02 -2.15
C LEU A 96 7.80 18.94 -2.72
N ASN A 97 7.61 20.25 -2.62
CA ASN A 97 8.60 21.23 -3.08
C ASN A 97 9.95 21.05 -2.37
N TYR A 98 9.93 20.74 -1.07
CA TYR A 98 11.14 20.42 -0.31
C TYR A 98 11.81 19.14 -0.82
N ALA A 99 11.06 18.05 -0.97
CA ALA A 99 11.59 16.79 -1.47
C ALA A 99 12.15 16.92 -2.90
N GLU A 100 11.47 17.65 -3.79
CA GLU A 100 11.94 17.92 -5.15
C GLU A 100 13.20 18.79 -5.19
N LYS A 101 13.28 19.81 -4.33
CA LYS A 101 14.49 20.63 -4.18
C LYS A 101 15.67 19.77 -3.75
N CYS A 102 15.47 18.88 -2.77
CA CYS A 102 16.51 17.97 -2.33
C CYS A 102 16.89 16.93 -3.39
N LYS A 103 15.94 16.45 -4.21
CA LYS A 103 16.22 15.60 -5.37
C LYS A 103 17.14 16.30 -6.38
N LYS A 104 16.85 17.56 -6.71
CA LYS A 104 17.66 18.37 -7.64
C LYS A 104 19.09 18.57 -7.12
N LEU A 105 19.24 18.84 -5.82
CA LEU A 105 20.55 18.96 -5.16
C LEU A 105 21.33 17.63 -5.12
N ALA A 106 20.64 16.49 -5.10
CA ALA A 106 21.29 15.18 -5.20
C ALA A 106 21.68 14.83 -6.65
N HIS A 107 20.91 15.27 -7.65
CA HIS A 107 21.22 15.11 -9.07
C HIS A 107 22.36 15.99 -9.57
N SER A 108 22.67 17.12 -8.91
CA SER A 108 23.88 17.91 -9.23
C SER A 108 25.19 17.21 -8.84
N GLN A 109 25.15 15.99 -8.28
CA GLN A 109 26.34 15.28 -7.79
C GLN A 109 26.56 13.88 -8.40
N MET A 110 25.68 13.37 -9.27
CA MET A 110 25.90 12.12 -10.01
C MET A 110 25.16 12.13 -11.35
N PHE A 111 25.92 11.97 -12.43
CA PHE A 111 25.41 11.73 -13.78
C PHE A 111 24.93 10.29 -13.98
N ALA A 112 23.98 10.17 -14.91
CA ALA A 112 23.55 9.00 -15.70
C ALA A 112 22.54 8.01 -15.08
N ASN A 113 21.34 8.04 -15.69
CA ASN A 113 20.52 6.94 -16.26
C ASN A 113 20.10 5.79 -15.31
N THR A 114 18.91 5.17 -15.43
CA THR A 114 18.28 4.64 -16.65
C THR A 114 16.79 4.41 -16.36
N ASP A 115 15.92 4.93 -17.21
CA ASP A 115 14.53 4.48 -17.27
C ASP A 115 14.50 3.11 -17.95
N ILE A 116 14.30 2.06 -17.16
CA ILE A 116 13.90 0.75 -17.68
C ILE A 116 12.40 0.67 -17.49
N GLU A 117 11.68 0.92 -18.58
CA GLU A 117 10.29 0.48 -18.75
C GLU A 117 10.26 -1.04 -18.61
N ILE A 118 9.69 -1.53 -17.51
CA ILE A 118 9.27 -2.92 -17.40
C ILE A 118 7.75 -2.93 -17.48
N SER A 119 7.25 -2.86 -18.72
CA SER A 119 5.82 -2.94 -19.04
C SER A 119 5.34 -4.41 -19.24
N GLY A 120 6.24 -5.40 -19.26
CA GLY A 120 5.89 -6.78 -19.64
C GLY A 120 5.66 -7.80 -18.51
N ASN A 121 5.95 -7.49 -17.23
CA ASN A 121 6.04 -8.54 -16.18
C ASN A 121 5.22 -8.30 -14.90
N VAL A 122 4.32 -7.32 -14.87
CA VAL A 122 3.61 -6.91 -13.64
C VAL A 122 2.85 -8.07 -12.99
N THR A 123 2.05 -8.80 -13.77
CA THR A 123 1.31 -9.98 -13.31
C THR A 123 2.25 -11.10 -12.87
N LEU A 124 3.38 -11.29 -13.58
CA LEU A 124 4.42 -12.28 -13.25
C LEU A 124 5.15 -11.94 -11.94
N ALA A 125 5.44 -10.66 -11.67
CA ALA A 125 6.12 -10.22 -10.46
C ALA A 125 5.23 -10.40 -9.22
N VAL A 126 3.96 -10.02 -9.31
CA VAL A 126 2.98 -10.26 -8.24
C VAL A 126 2.71 -11.76 -8.09
N ALA A 127 2.56 -12.51 -9.20
CA ALA A 127 2.38 -13.96 -9.16
C ALA A 127 3.60 -14.71 -8.60
N ALA A 128 4.82 -14.24 -8.83
CA ALA A 128 6.03 -14.82 -8.27
C ALA A 128 6.04 -14.73 -6.73
N THR A 129 5.50 -13.66 -6.15
CA THR A 129 5.29 -13.60 -4.69
C THR A 129 4.22 -14.57 -4.17
N LEU A 130 3.38 -15.12 -5.06
CA LEU A 130 2.33 -16.08 -4.73
C LEU A 130 2.75 -17.55 -4.93
N GLN A 131 3.82 -17.86 -5.68
CA GLN A 131 4.17 -19.23 -6.11
C GLN A 131 4.81 -20.14 -5.05
N ASP A 132 4.97 -19.74 -3.79
CA ASP A 132 5.47 -20.63 -2.73
C ASP A 132 4.34 -21.40 -2.01
N MET A 133 3.64 -22.26 -2.75
CA MET A 133 2.51 -23.05 -2.25
C MET A 133 2.77 -24.57 -2.29
N HIS A 134 3.60 -25.09 -1.39
CA HIS A 134 3.35 -26.40 -0.80
C HIS A 134 3.93 -26.54 0.64
N ASP A 135 3.10 -27.08 1.52
CA ASP A 135 3.34 -27.61 2.88
C ASP A 135 3.50 -26.70 4.13
N LYS A 136 2.64 -27.06 5.11
CA LYS A 136 2.57 -26.87 6.58
C LYS A 136 3.03 -25.58 7.27
N THR A 137 3.54 -24.56 6.56
CA THR A 137 3.95 -23.26 7.11
C THR A 137 3.03 -22.10 6.66
N LYS A 138 1.73 -22.36 6.52
CA LYS A 138 0.78 -21.51 5.76
C LYS A 138 0.60 -20.08 6.28
N MET A 139 0.51 -19.86 7.60
CA MET A 139 0.26 -18.51 8.17
C MET A 139 1.48 -17.58 8.09
N LYS A 140 2.69 -18.08 8.42
CA LYS A 140 3.92 -17.28 8.34
C LYS A 140 4.26 -16.90 6.89
N ARG A 141 4.05 -17.83 5.94
CA ARG A 141 4.23 -17.60 4.50
C ARG A 141 3.18 -16.65 3.91
N GLN A 142 1.95 -16.69 4.43
CA GLN A 142 0.90 -15.73 4.05
C GLN A 142 1.24 -14.32 4.54
N GLY A 143 1.85 -14.18 5.71
CA GLY A 143 2.38 -12.90 6.20
C GLY A 143 3.43 -12.30 5.25
N THR A 144 4.41 -13.09 4.81
CA THR A 144 5.43 -12.64 3.84
C THR A 144 4.84 -12.33 2.47
N ALA A 145 3.84 -13.07 2.01
CA ALA A 145 3.14 -12.77 0.75
C ALA A 145 2.36 -11.45 0.84
N ILE A 146 1.65 -11.21 1.95
CA ILE A 146 0.95 -9.93 2.19
C ILE A 146 1.94 -8.76 2.21
N GLU A 147 3.09 -8.93 2.88
CA GLU A 147 4.17 -7.92 2.87
C GLU A 147 4.67 -7.66 1.44
N GLY A 148 4.94 -8.71 0.66
CA GLY A 148 5.39 -8.58 -0.74
C GLY A 148 4.37 -7.86 -1.63
N CYS A 149 3.10 -8.24 -1.57
CA CYS A 149 2.04 -7.56 -2.34
C CYS A 149 1.85 -6.10 -1.88
N THR A 150 2.03 -5.81 -0.59
CA THR A 150 1.98 -4.43 -0.08
C THR A 150 3.14 -3.59 -0.62
N GLN A 151 4.35 -4.16 -0.69
CA GLN A 151 5.50 -3.49 -1.30
C GLN A 151 5.26 -3.22 -2.78
N PHE A 152 4.68 -4.17 -3.51
CA PHE A 152 4.30 -3.96 -4.91
C PHE A 152 3.25 -2.87 -5.09
N PHE A 153 2.25 -2.80 -4.20
CA PHE A 153 1.28 -1.72 -4.20
C PHE A 153 1.95 -0.35 -4.04
N VAL A 154 2.81 -0.19 -3.03
CA VAL A 154 3.57 1.06 -2.83
C VAL A 154 4.48 1.36 -4.01
N LYS A 155 5.14 0.35 -4.59
CA LYS A 155 5.94 0.52 -5.81
C LYS A 155 5.07 1.01 -6.98
N GLY A 156 3.86 0.48 -7.12
CA GLY A 156 2.88 0.92 -8.12
C GLY A 156 2.47 2.39 -7.94
N ILE A 157 2.35 2.87 -6.70
CA ILE A 157 2.16 4.31 -6.44
C ILE A 157 3.40 5.11 -6.87
N VAL A 158 4.59 4.65 -6.48
CA VAL A 158 5.85 5.33 -6.76
C VAL A 158 6.14 5.47 -8.25
N ASP A 159 5.85 4.43 -9.02
CA ASP A 159 6.03 4.40 -10.47
C ASP A 159 4.83 4.96 -11.24
N GLY A 160 3.75 5.36 -10.56
CA GLY A 160 2.51 5.80 -11.20
C GLY A 160 1.79 4.70 -12.00
N ASN A 161 2.15 3.43 -11.79
CA ASN A 161 1.65 2.29 -12.52
C ASN A 161 0.31 1.80 -11.93
N LYS A 162 -0.81 2.19 -12.55
CA LYS A 162 -2.16 1.81 -12.11
C LYS A 162 -2.42 0.32 -12.22
N CYS A 163 -1.92 -0.35 -13.25
CA CYS A 163 -2.03 -1.81 -13.39
C CYS A 163 -1.39 -2.55 -12.20
N LEU A 164 -0.18 -2.15 -11.79
CA LEU A 164 0.50 -2.72 -10.63
C LEU A 164 -0.26 -2.44 -9.32
N GLN A 165 -0.86 -1.25 -9.17
CA GLN A 165 -1.71 -0.94 -8.01
C GLN A 165 -2.93 -1.88 -7.95
N VAL A 166 -3.66 -2.02 -9.06
CA VAL A 166 -4.86 -2.87 -9.16
C VAL A 166 -4.53 -4.34 -8.91
N GLU A 167 -3.49 -4.88 -9.57
CA GLU A 167 -3.09 -6.29 -9.40
C GLU A 167 -2.61 -6.59 -7.97
N SER A 168 -1.92 -5.64 -7.34
CA SER A 168 -1.47 -5.79 -5.95
C SER A 168 -2.65 -5.80 -4.98
N LEU A 169 -3.62 -4.89 -5.14
CA LEU A 169 -4.82 -4.85 -4.31
C LEU A 169 -5.70 -6.08 -4.51
N LYS A 170 -5.87 -6.53 -5.75
CA LYS A 170 -6.57 -7.78 -6.09
C LYS A 170 -5.92 -8.98 -5.40
N SER A 171 -4.59 -9.08 -5.47
CA SER A 171 -3.84 -10.18 -4.84
C SER A 171 -3.89 -10.13 -3.32
N LEU A 172 -3.84 -8.93 -2.72
CA LEU A 172 -4.07 -8.74 -1.29
C LEU A 172 -5.47 -9.21 -0.90
N GLY A 173 -6.49 -8.84 -1.68
CA GLY A 173 -7.86 -9.33 -1.50
C GLY A 173 -7.95 -10.85 -1.49
N ASP A 174 -7.30 -11.52 -2.46
CA ASP A 174 -7.27 -12.98 -2.55
C ASP A 174 -6.58 -13.63 -1.34
N LEU A 175 -5.49 -13.02 -0.86
CA LEU A 175 -4.78 -13.47 0.34
C LEU A 175 -5.67 -13.34 1.59
N TYR A 176 -6.38 -12.23 1.77
CA TYR A 176 -7.30 -12.05 2.91
C TYR A 176 -8.55 -12.94 2.80
N LEU A 177 -9.09 -13.14 1.59
CA LEU A 177 -10.20 -14.08 1.34
C LEU A 177 -9.80 -15.51 1.74
N LYS A 178 -8.59 -15.95 1.34
CA LYS A 178 -8.04 -17.24 1.74
C LYS A 178 -7.82 -17.31 3.26
N LYS A 179 -7.32 -16.23 3.87
CA LYS A 179 -7.16 -16.15 5.34
C LYS A 179 -8.50 -16.34 6.05
N GLY A 180 -9.54 -15.62 5.60
CA GLY A 180 -10.90 -15.74 6.12
C GLY A 180 -11.43 -17.17 6.02
N ARG A 181 -11.26 -17.83 4.87
CA ARG A 181 -11.70 -19.22 4.66
C ARG A 181 -10.99 -20.23 5.56
N VAL A 182 -9.67 -20.08 5.75
CA VAL A 182 -8.86 -21.01 6.57
C VAL A 182 -9.10 -20.79 8.06
N GLY A 183 -9.18 -19.52 8.47
CA GLY A 183 -9.28 -19.13 9.88
C GLY A 183 -10.71 -18.91 10.40
N ARG A 184 -11.73 -18.96 9.52
CA ARG A 184 -13.09 -18.48 9.81
C ARG A 184 -13.09 -17.04 10.36
N ASP A 185 -12.24 -16.20 9.77
CA ASP A 185 -12.01 -14.81 10.20
C ASP A 185 -12.89 -13.86 9.37
N GLU A 186 -13.99 -13.40 9.96
CA GLU A 186 -14.92 -12.47 9.34
C GLU A 186 -14.32 -11.10 9.00
N ALA A 187 -13.39 -10.64 9.83
CA ALA A 187 -12.68 -9.39 9.58
C ALA A 187 -11.80 -9.53 8.34
N ALA A 188 -11.23 -10.71 8.09
CA ALA A 188 -10.48 -10.99 6.86
C ALA A 188 -11.37 -10.97 5.60
N PHE A 189 -12.63 -11.43 5.67
CA PHE A 189 -13.56 -11.28 4.54
C PHE A 189 -13.93 -9.84 4.26
N THR A 190 -14.21 -9.07 5.31
CA THR A 190 -14.51 -7.63 5.19
C THR A 190 -13.32 -6.88 4.57
N LYS A 191 -12.11 -7.19 5.03
CA LYS A 191 -10.87 -6.65 4.49
C LYS A 191 -10.65 -7.03 3.02
N ALA A 192 -10.95 -8.27 2.63
CA ALA A 192 -10.86 -8.70 1.23
C ALA A 192 -11.81 -7.90 0.34
N ALA A 193 -13.07 -7.73 0.75
CA ALA A 193 -14.06 -6.94 0.01
C ALA A 193 -13.61 -5.49 -0.20
N GLY A 194 -13.15 -4.81 0.87
CA GLY A 194 -12.65 -3.44 0.76
C GLY A 194 -11.43 -3.31 -0.17
N LEU A 195 -10.51 -4.28 -0.16
CA LEU A 195 -9.37 -4.29 -1.08
C LEU A 195 -9.80 -4.48 -2.54
N TYR A 196 -10.81 -5.30 -2.81
CA TYR A 196 -11.35 -5.44 -4.15
C TYR A 196 -12.09 -4.17 -4.62
N ARG A 197 -12.80 -3.47 -3.74
CA ARG A 197 -13.41 -2.16 -4.06
C ARG A 197 -12.35 -1.13 -4.39
N ALA A 198 -11.31 -1.03 -3.56
CA ALA A 198 -10.19 -0.12 -3.83
C ALA A 198 -9.47 -0.44 -5.15
N ALA A 199 -9.40 -1.72 -5.54
CA ALA A 199 -8.90 -2.16 -6.85
C ALA A 199 -9.85 -1.74 -7.97
N LEU A 200 -11.16 -1.89 -7.78
CA LEU A 200 -12.21 -1.52 -8.75
C LEU A 200 -12.19 -0.02 -9.04
N ASP A 201 -12.03 0.81 -8.01
CA ASP A 201 -11.94 2.28 -8.14
C ASP A 201 -10.73 2.73 -8.96
N ARG A 202 -9.67 1.91 -8.98
CA ARG A 202 -8.42 2.17 -9.70
C ARG A 202 -8.34 1.44 -11.05
N CYS A 203 -9.35 0.64 -11.40
CA CYS A 203 -9.37 -0.19 -12.60
C CYS A 203 -10.06 0.53 -13.77
N GLU A 204 -9.32 0.72 -14.86
CA GLU A 204 -9.79 1.36 -16.09
C GLU A 204 -10.31 0.33 -17.12
N ASP A 205 -9.98 -0.95 -16.95
CA ASP A 205 -10.32 -2.06 -17.85
C ASP A 205 -11.72 -2.63 -17.54
N SER A 206 -12.63 -2.65 -18.53
CA SER A 206 -14.02 -3.07 -18.33
C SER A 206 -14.15 -4.51 -17.85
N ASP A 207 -13.36 -5.42 -18.42
CA ASP A 207 -13.43 -6.86 -18.13
C ASP A 207 -12.85 -7.15 -16.73
N GLY A 208 -11.78 -6.44 -16.37
CA GLY A 208 -11.22 -6.41 -15.03
C GLY A 208 -12.20 -5.91 -13.97
N ARG A 209 -13.02 -4.90 -14.30
CA ARG A 209 -14.05 -4.36 -13.38
C ARG A 209 -15.14 -5.39 -13.09
N GLU A 210 -15.70 -6.05 -14.10
CA GLU A 210 -16.72 -7.11 -13.89
C GLU A 210 -16.17 -8.24 -13.00
N THR A 211 -14.93 -8.65 -13.25
CA THR A 211 -14.24 -9.66 -12.43
C THR A 211 -14.13 -9.21 -10.96
N LEU A 212 -13.81 -7.95 -10.72
CA LEU A 212 -13.70 -7.39 -9.37
C LEU A 212 -15.07 -7.30 -8.67
N GLU A 213 -16.13 -6.92 -9.37
CA GLU A 213 -17.49 -6.95 -8.83
C GLU A 213 -17.91 -8.35 -8.39
N HIS A 214 -17.58 -9.37 -9.19
CA HIS A 214 -17.84 -10.77 -8.83
C HIS A 214 -17.08 -11.19 -7.58
N ARG A 215 -15.82 -10.76 -7.44
CA ARG A 215 -14.99 -11.03 -6.26
C ARG A 215 -15.53 -10.34 -5.00
N ILE A 216 -16.01 -9.10 -5.10
CA ILE A 216 -16.64 -8.36 -3.99
C ILE A 216 -17.88 -9.12 -3.51
N LYS A 217 -18.83 -9.40 -4.43
CA LYS A 217 -20.06 -10.14 -4.12
C LYS A 217 -19.76 -11.50 -3.50
N TYR A 218 -18.74 -12.19 -4.00
CA TYR A 218 -18.32 -13.48 -3.45
C TYR A 218 -17.77 -13.36 -2.03
N ALA A 219 -16.89 -12.38 -1.75
CA ALA A 219 -16.33 -12.17 -0.43
C ALA A 219 -17.40 -11.87 0.63
N GLU A 220 -18.38 -11.04 0.27
CA GLU A 220 -19.54 -10.71 1.11
C GLU A 220 -20.42 -11.94 1.36
N LYS A 221 -20.75 -12.70 0.31
CA LYS A 221 -21.56 -13.92 0.43
C LYS A 221 -20.90 -14.98 1.30
N VAL A 222 -19.59 -15.18 1.16
CA VAL A 222 -18.85 -16.14 2.00
C VAL A 222 -18.84 -15.71 3.46
N LYS A 223 -18.72 -14.40 3.74
CA LYS A 223 -18.85 -13.87 5.10
C LYS A 223 -20.21 -14.20 5.71
N GLU A 224 -21.30 -13.91 5.00
CA GLU A 224 -22.67 -14.18 5.46
C GLU A 224 -22.96 -15.66 5.69
N THR A 225 -22.47 -16.52 4.80
CA THR A 225 -22.68 -17.97 4.91
C THR A 225 -21.89 -18.59 6.05
N GLN A 226 -20.69 -18.08 6.37
CA GLN A 226 -19.93 -18.56 7.52
C GLN A 226 -20.50 -18.08 8.86
N LEU A 227 -21.11 -16.89 8.90
CA LEU A 227 -21.86 -16.40 10.05
C LEU A 227 -23.01 -17.35 10.44
N ARG A 228 -23.82 -17.75 9.45
CA ARG A 228 -24.99 -18.63 9.67
C ARG A 228 -24.67 -20.07 10.09
N VAL A 229 -23.42 -20.50 9.93
CA VAL A 229 -22.97 -21.86 10.30
C VAL A 229 -22.36 -21.88 11.72
N GLY A 230 -22.14 -20.70 12.31
CA GLY A 230 -21.61 -20.54 13.67
C GLY A 230 -22.66 -20.30 14.76
N GLU A 231 -23.94 -20.15 14.38
CA GLU A 231 -25.12 -20.06 15.26
C GLU A 231 -25.74 -21.44 15.48
#